data_AF-A0AA41CG07-F1
#
_entry.id   AF-A0AA41CG07-F1
#
_cell.length_a   1.000
_cell.length_b   1.000
_cell.length_c   1.000
_cell.angle_alpha   90.00
_cell.angle_beta   90.00
_cell.angle_gamma   90.00
#
_symmetry.space_group_name_H-M   'P 1'
#
loop_
_entity.id
_entity.type
_entity.pdbx_description
1 polymer ?
#
loop_
_entity_poly.entity_id
_entity_poly.type
_entity_poly.pdbx_seq_one_letter_code
_entity_poly.pdbx_strand_id
1 'polypeptide(L)'
;MSQVTQPRVRRVWVVLGASVLSSLLLATPALAGDVQLSGLQSAPTHQRFIVKYRDGSAPVANTTALASSLKSAAAGLASSQGRALGLQQVRKLAVGPTLVKTDRPLDQAESEQLMRKLAADPNVEYVEVDQIMRATLTPNDTRFSEQWGFGTSNAGINIRPAWDKATGTGVVVAVIDTGITNHADLNANILPGYDFISDAAMARDGNGRDNNPNDEGDWYGDNECQAGYPGSNSSWHGTHVAGTVAAVTNNSTGVAGTAFNAKVVPVRVLGKCGGYTSDIADAIVWASGGSVSGVPANANPAEVINLSLGGGGSCSTTYQNAINGAVGRGTTVVVAAGNSNTNVSSSVPANCPNVIAVAATTSAGARASFSNYGNGIDISAPGQGILSTLNSGTTTPGSASYASYNGTSMAAPHVAGVVALMQSVAPSPLSPAQVESIIKSTARPLPGACSGGCGAGIIDANAAVAAAINGGGTNPGGNVLQNNVPVTGLGAASGASLSYTVNVPAGSTQLRVAISGGSGDADLYLRQGSAPTDTVYTCRPYLSGNAETCTVNSPAAGTWYVRVKAYSTFSGLTLNAQY
;
A
#
# COMPACT_ATOMS: atom_id res chain seq x y z
N MET A 1 21.61 36.92 94.90
CA MET A 1 21.45 37.05 93.43
C MET A 1 20.44 35.98 92.98
N SER A 2 19.53 36.32 92.06
CA SER A 2 18.45 35.49 91.44
C SER A 2 17.64 34.57 92.39
N GLN A 3 16.37 34.82 92.74
CA GLN A 3 15.14 34.89 91.89
C GLN A 3 14.91 33.61 91.03
N VAL A 4 13.70 33.06 90.82
CA VAL A 4 12.30 33.24 91.33
C VAL A 4 11.48 32.02 90.80
N THR A 5 10.45 31.39 91.40
CA THR A 5 9.90 31.20 92.77
C THR A 5 9.12 29.86 92.81
N GLN A 6 8.61 29.45 93.98
CA GLN A 6 7.47 28.50 94.15
C GLN A 6 6.11 29.25 93.89
N PRO A 7 4.87 28.68 94.10
CA PRO A 7 4.49 27.36 94.63
C PRO A 7 3.32 26.62 93.92
N ARG A 8 2.94 25.46 94.48
CA ARG A 8 1.65 24.74 94.24
C ARG A 8 0.49 25.45 94.95
N VAL A 9 -0.78 25.19 94.56
CA VAL A 9 -1.89 24.68 95.43
C VAL A 9 -3.27 24.56 94.72
N ARG A 10 -3.77 23.31 94.66
CA ARG A 10 -5.16 22.77 94.73
C ARG A 10 -6.41 23.42 94.05
N ARG A 11 -7.35 22.51 93.71
CA ARG A 11 -8.85 22.60 93.68
C ARG A 11 -9.47 23.37 92.48
N VAL A 12 -10.69 23.05 91.99
CA VAL A 12 -11.55 21.82 92.04
C VAL A 12 -12.64 21.97 90.93
N TRP A 13 -12.97 20.89 90.21
CA TRP A 13 -14.20 20.59 89.40
C TRP A 13 -14.91 21.69 88.57
N VAL A 14 -15.33 21.35 87.33
CA VAL A 14 -16.71 21.60 86.83
C VAL A 14 -17.03 20.80 85.54
N VAL A 15 -18.14 20.04 85.60
CA VAL A 15 -19.10 19.62 84.53
C VAL A 15 -18.63 18.92 83.23
N LEU A 16 -19.40 17.90 82.82
CA LEU A 16 -19.29 17.17 81.55
C LEU A 16 -19.87 17.97 80.36
N GLY A 17 -19.21 17.89 79.20
CA GLY A 17 -19.82 18.18 77.88
C GLY A 17 -19.99 16.90 77.07
N ALA A 18 -21.16 16.68 76.47
CA ALA A 18 -21.51 15.43 75.81
C ALA A 18 -20.87 15.27 74.42
N SER A 19 -20.55 14.03 74.03
CA SER A 19 -19.93 13.69 72.76
C SER A 19 -20.95 13.52 71.63
N VAL A 20 -20.70 14.15 70.48
CA VAL A 20 -21.33 13.80 69.19
C VAL A 20 -20.22 13.65 68.16
N LEU A 21 -19.86 12.41 67.82
CA LEU A 21 -18.83 12.12 66.83
C LEU A 21 -19.49 11.62 65.53
N SER A 22 -19.80 12.56 64.63
CA SER A 22 -20.35 12.23 63.31
C SER A 22 -19.33 11.43 62.50
N SER A 23 -19.64 10.15 62.26
CA SER A 23 -18.78 9.24 61.52
C SER A 23 -18.90 9.48 60.01
N LEU A 24 -18.07 10.37 59.46
CA LEU A 24 -17.94 10.48 58.00
C LEU A 24 -17.24 9.22 57.45
N LEU A 25 -18.02 8.40 56.75
CA LEU A 25 -17.50 7.35 55.89
C LEU A 25 -16.76 7.99 54.70
N LEU A 26 -15.44 8.05 54.78
CA LEU A 26 -14.57 8.36 53.65
C LEU A 26 -14.64 7.21 52.65
N ALA A 27 -15.57 7.31 51.70
CA ALA A 27 -15.57 6.43 50.52
C ALA A 27 -14.30 6.68 49.71
N THR A 28 -13.39 5.71 49.68
CA THR A 28 -12.22 5.76 48.80
C THR A 28 -12.71 5.75 47.34
N PRO A 29 -12.20 6.62 46.47
CA PRO A 29 -12.59 6.62 45.07
C PRO A 29 -12.14 5.29 44.45
N ALA A 30 -13.10 4.53 43.91
CA ALA A 30 -12.81 3.29 43.22
C ALA A 30 -12.01 3.60 41.94
N LEU A 31 -10.74 3.21 41.91
CA LEU A 31 -9.89 3.32 40.73
C LEU A 31 -10.42 2.36 39.66
N ALA A 32 -10.90 2.93 38.55
CA ALA A 32 -11.22 2.18 37.34
C ALA A 32 -9.99 1.38 36.85
N GLY A 33 -10.23 0.31 36.11
CA GLY A 33 -9.17 -0.46 35.47
C GLY A 33 -8.50 0.30 34.32
N ASP A 34 -7.29 -0.11 33.97
CA ASP A 34 -6.55 0.46 32.86
C ASP A 34 -7.10 0.01 31.49
N VAL A 35 -7.16 0.92 30.52
CA VAL A 35 -7.72 0.65 29.19
C VAL A 35 -6.61 0.75 28.14
N GLN A 36 -6.12 -0.41 27.67
CA GLN A 36 -5.02 -0.48 26.71
C GLN A 36 -5.51 -0.32 25.26
N LEU A 37 -5.79 0.92 24.86
CA LEU A 37 -6.36 1.26 23.55
C LEU A 37 -5.39 1.08 22.36
N SER A 38 -4.09 0.93 22.61
CA SER A 38 -3.06 0.79 21.56
C SER A 38 -3.36 -0.37 20.59
N GLY A 39 -3.85 -1.50 21.10
CA GLY A 39 -4.15 -2.68 20.30
C GLY A 39 -5.28 -2.48 19.28
N LEU A 40 -6.16 -1.48 19.46
CA LEU A 40 -7.32 -1.25 18.60
C LEU A 40 -6.94 -0.93 17.14
N GLN A 41 -5.74 -0.40 16.90
CA GLN A 41 -5.25 -0.09 15.55
C GLN A 41 -4.87 -1.34 14.72
N SER A 42 -4.83 -2.53 15.33
CA SER A 42 -4.35 -3.76 14.67
C SER A 42 -5.35 -4.43 13.71
N ALA A 43 -6.63 -4.04 13.76
CA ALA A 43 -7.68 -4.54 12.85
C ALA A 43 -8.83 -3.52 12.75
N PRO A 44 -9.57 -3.47 11.63
CA PRO A 44 -10.74 -2.60 11.49
C PRO A 44 -11.92 -3.04 12.37
N THR A 45 -11.95 -4.31 12.81
CA THR A 45 -12.95 -4.84 13.73
C THR A 45 -12.33 -5.84 14.70
N HIS A 46 -12.80 -5.85 15.95
CA HIS A 46 -12.35 -6.76 17.01
C HIS A 46 -13.51 -7.64 17.49
N GLN A 47 -13.22 -8.86 17.94
CA GLN A 47 -14.23 -9.77 18.50
C GLN A 47 -13.80 -10.43 19.82
N ARG A 48 -12.55 -10.21 20.27
CA ARG A 48 -11.94 -10.90 21.40
C ARG A 48 -11.17 -9.90 22.26
N PHE A 49 -11.37 -9.99 23.57
CA PHE A 49 -10.89 -9.03 24.56
C PHE A 49 -10.31 -9.79 25.75
N ILE A 50 -9.21 -9.30 26.30
CA ILE A 50 -8.55 -9.87 27.48
C ILE A 50 -8.87 -8.95 28.66
N VAL A 51 -9.45 -9.53 29.71
CA VAL A 51 -9.92 -8.81 30.90
C VAL A 51 -9.25 -9.41 32.14
N LYS A 52 -8.30 -8.68 32.74
CA LYS A 52 -7.78 -9.04 34.07
C LYS A 52 -8.74 -8.51 35.11
N TYR A 53 -9.30 -9.42 35.89
CA TYR A 53 -9.97 -9.08 37.14
C TYR A 53 -8.95 -9.12 38.29
N ARG A 54 -9.05 -8.18 39.22
CA ARG A 54 -8.22 -8.07 40.43
C ARG A 54 -8.33 -9.35 41.24
N ASP A 55 -7.22 -9.83 41.80
CA ASP A 55 -7.23 -11.12 42.50
C ASP A 55 -8.08 -11.09 43.78
N GLY A 56 -8.78 -12.19 44.07
CA GLY A 56 -9.77 -12.28 45.14
C GLY A 56 -11.15 -11.65 44.84
N SER A 57 -11.31 -10.95 43.71
CA SER A 57 -12.60 -10.36 43.33
C SER A 57 -13.69 -11.39 42.99
N ALA A 58 -14.96 -10.98 43.11
CA ALA A 58 -16.09 -11.88 42.89
C ALA A 58 -16.13 -12.52 41.48
N PRO A 59 -15.80 -11.81 40.37
CA PRO A 59 -15.69 -12.42 39.03
C PRO A 59 -14.58 -13.48 38.90
N VAL A 60 -13.55 -13.46 39.75
CA VAL A 60 -12.48 -14.49 39.76
C VAL A 60 -12.95 -15.76 40.48
N ALA A 61 -13.79 -15.62 41.51
CA ALA A 61 -14.26 -16.71 42.35
C ALA A 61 -15.60 -17.32 41.91
N ASN A 62 -16.43 -16.60 41.14
CA ASN A 62 -17.81 -16.99 40.85
C ASN A 62 -18.20 -16.67 39.39
N THR A 63 -18.55 -17.71 38.62
CA THR A 63 -18.95 -17.61 37.22
C THR A 63 -20.24 -16.80 37.00
N THR A 64 -21.16 -16.79 37.96
CA THR A 64 -22.37 -15.95 37.92
C THR A 64 -22.02 -14.47 38.12
N ALA A 65 -21.05 -14.15 38.99
CA ALA A 65 -20.56 -12.78 39.16
C ALA A 65 -19.82 -12.30 37.90
N LEU A 66 -19.01 -13.16 37.28
CA LEU A 66 -18.38 -12.90 35.98
C LEU A 66 -19.42 -12.66 34.88
N ALA A 67 -20.42 -13.54 34.74
CA ALA A 67 -21.49 -13.37 33.77
C ALA A 67 -22.28 -12.06 34.00
N SER A 68 -22.49 -11.65 35.25
CA SER A 68 -23.11 -10.38 35.59
C SER A 68 -22.24 -9.18 35.22
N SER A 69 -20.92 -9.23 35.47
CA SER A 69 -19.95 -8.19 35.07
C SER A 69 -19.95 -8.00 33.54
N LEU A 70 -19.78 -9.09 32.80
CA LEU A 70 -19.78 -9.07 31.33
C LEU A 70 -21.12 -8.56 30.75
N LYS A 71 -22.25 -8.96 31.34
CA LYS A 71 -23.59 -8.49 30.93
C LYS A 71 -23.80 -7.01 31.22
N SER A 72 -23.28 -6.51 32.34
CA SER A 72 -23.31 -5.08 32.68
C SER A 72 -22.47 -4.24 31.71
N ALA A 73 -21.25 -4.69 31.36
CA ALA A 73 -20.41 -4.01 30.39
C ALA A 73 -21.00 -4.02 28.97
N ALA A 74 -21.72 -5.09 28.61
CA ALA A 74 -22.45 -5.19 27.35
C ALA A 74 -23.68 -4.25 27.28
N ALA A 75 -24.26 -3.88 28.43
CA ALA A 75 -25.51 -3.14 28.48
C ALA A 75 -25.37 -1.72 27.90
N GLY A 76 -26.31 -1.34 27.03
CA GLY A 76 -26.32 -0.03 26.38
C GLY A 76 -25.12 0.23 25.45
N LEU A 77 -24.47 -0.81 24.92
CA LEU A 77 -23.74 -0.72 23.65
C LEU A 77 -24.75 -0.82 22.49
N ALA A 78 -24.36 -0.42 21.28
CA ALA A 78 -25.25 -0.41 20.12
C ALA A 78 -25.80 -1.82 19.82
N SER A 79 -27.12 -1.95 19.83
CA SER A 79 -27.80 -3.20 19.49
C SER A 79 -27.77 -3.41 17.97
N SER A 80 -27.34 -4.59 17.55
CA SER A 80 -27.41 -4.99 16.13
C SER A 80 -28.63 -5.86 15.92
N GLN A 81 -29.43 -5.56 14.89
CA GLN A 81 -30.69 -6.27 14.58
C GLN A 81 -31.65 -6.39 15.80
N GLY A 82 -31.65 -5.39 16.69
CA GLY A 82 -32.45 -5.40 17.93
C GLY A 82 -31.92 -6.29 19.06
N ARG A 83 -30.84 -7.06 18.84
CA ARG A 83 -30.15 -7.83 19.89
C ARG A 83 -29.17 -6.94 20.65
N ALA A 84 -29.21 -7.01 21.98
CA ALA A 84 -28.12 -6.52 22.82
C ALA A 84 -26.86 -7.36 22.58
N LEU A 85 -25.68 -6.74 22.73
CA LEU A 85 -24.40 -7.40 22.49
C LEU A 85 -24.20 -8.61 23.42
N GLY A 86 -23.91 -9.78 22.85
CA GLY A 86 -23.55 -10.95 23.64
C GLY A 86 -22.06 -10.94 24.00
N LEU A 87 -21.73 -10.89 25.29
CA LEU A 87 -20.38 -11.19 25.79
C LEU A 87 -20.37 -12.56 26.48
N GLN A 88 -19.36 -13.38 26.16
CA GLN A 88 -19.15 -14.69 26.77
C GLN A 88 -17.68 -14.91 27.11
N GLN A 89 -17.42 -15.59 28.23
CA GLN A 89 -16.09 -16.13 28.54
C GLN A 89 -15.76 -17.26 27.56
N VAL A 90 -14.56 -17.23 26.98
CA VAL A 90 -14.02 -18.33 26.16
C VAL A 90 -13.19 -19.27 27.03
N ARG A 91 -12.26 -18.71 27.82
CA ARG A 91 -11.41 -19.43 28.78
C ARG A 91 -10.71 -18.45 29.73
N LYS A 92 -10.08 -18.96 30.78
CA LYS A 92 -9.03 -18.23 31.51
C LYS A 92 -7.69 -18.43 30.77
N LEU A 93 -6.85 -17.40 30.73
CA LEU A 93 -5.49 -17.47 30.20
C LEU A 93 -4.53 -17.98 31.27
N ALA A 94 -3.44 -18.64 30.87
CA ALA A 94 -2.46 -19.21 31.81
C ALA A 94 -1.80 -18.14 32.71
N VAL A 95 -1.67 -16.91 32.21
CA VAL A 95 -1.13 -15.76 32.96
C VAL A 95 -2.16 -15.04 33.85
N GLY A 96 -3.41 -15.54 33.93
CA GLY A 96 -4.42 -15.06 34.89
C GLY A 96 -5.70 -14.41 34.31
N PRO A 97 -5.66 -13.56 33.27
CA PRO A 97 -6.84 -12.88 32.74
C PRO A 97 -7.92 -13.80 32.15
N THR A 98 -9.13 -13.28 32.02
CA THR A 98 -10.23 -13.94 31.30
C THR A 98 -10.23 -13.49 29.84
N LEU A 99 -10.23 -14.45 28.91
CA LEU A 99 -10.52 -14.20 27.51
C LEU A 99 -12.05 -14.14 27.30
N VAL A 100 -12.53 -13.01 26.81
CA VAL A 100 -13.92 -12.73 26.47
C VAL A 100 -14.07 -12.66 24.95
N LYS A 101 -15.19 -13.18 24.41
CA LYS A 101 -15.57 -13.04 23.01
C LYS A 101 -16.94 -12.36 22.90
N THR A 102 -17.09 -11.48 21.91
CA THR A 102 -18.38 -10.90 21.51
C THR A 102 -19.10 -11.79 20.48
N ASP A 103 -20.43 -11.81 20.49
CA ASP A 103 -21.23 -12.59 19.54
C ASP A 103 -21.11 -12.10 18.09
N ARG A 104 -20.95 -10.78 17.90
CA ARG A 104 -20.58 -10.13 16.62
C ARG A 104 -19.24 -9.40 16.69
N PRO A 105 -18.56 -9.15 15.56
CA PRO A 105 -17.48 -8.15 15.51
C PRO A 105 -17.98 -6.76 15.94
N LEU A 106 -17.08 -6.00 16.54
CA LEU A 106 -17.21 -4.59 16.90
C LEU A 106 -16.26 -3.76 16.06
N ASP A 107 -16.65 -2.56 15.64
CA ASP A 107 -15.70 -1.59 15.05
C ASP A 107 -14.76 -0.99 16.13
N GLN A 108 -13.84 -0.11 15.73
CA GLN A 108 -12.89 0.51 16.66
C GLN A 108 -13.57 1.33 17.79
N ALA A 109 -14.64 2.06 17.49
CA ALA A 109 -15.33 2.91 18.47
C ALA A 109 -16.22 2.07 19.40
N GLU A 110 -16.91 1.07 18.86
CA GLU A 110 -17.65 0.08 19.67
C GLU A 110 -16.73 -0.73 20.59
N SER A 111 -15.55 -1.10 20.10
CA SER A 111 -14.51 -1.81 20.86
C SER A 111 -13.97 -0.94 21.99
N GLU A 112 -13.60 0.32 21.71
CA GLU A 112 -13.20 1.28 22.75
C GLU A 112 -14.31 1.47 23.80
N GLN A 113 -15.56 1.64 23.37
CA GLN A 113 -16.69 1.82 24.28
C GLN A 113 -16.92 0.59 25.16
N LEU A 114 -16.76 -0.62 24.62
CA LEU A 114 -16.82 -1.86 25.41
C LEU A 114 -15.66 -1.94 26.41
N MET A 115 -14.43 -1.68 25.97
CA MET A 115 -13.25 -1.75 26.84
C MET A 115 -13.33 -0.77 28.01
N ARG A 116 -13.78 0.47 27.76
CA ARG A 116 -14.04 1.48 28.80
C ARG A 116 -15.16 1.06 29.77
N LYS A 117 -16.20 0.35 29.30
CA LYS A 117 -17.27 -0.19 30.16
C LYS A 117 -16.83 -1.39 31.00
N LEU A 118 -16.01 -2.28 30.44
CA LEU A 118 -15.40 -3.39 31.19
C LEU A 118 -14.50 -2.84 32.32
N ALA A 119 -13.65 -1.84 32.00
CA ALA A 119 -12.77 -1.21 32.98
C ALA A 119 -13.49 -0.33 34.04
N ALA A 120 -14.76 0.01 33.83
CA ALA A 120 -15.57 0.71 34.83
C ALA A 120 -16.09 -0.19 35.96
N ASP A 121 -15.96 -1.51 35.84
CA ASP A 121 -16.16 -2.44 36.95
C ASP A 121 -14.96 -2.34 37.92
N PRO A 122 -15.14 -1.99 39.21
CA PRO A 122 -14.04 -1.85 40.16
C PRO A 122 -13.27 -3.17 40.40
N ASN A 123 -13.86 -4.32 40.05
CA ASN A 123 -13.20 -5.62 40.07
C ASN A 123 -12.21 -5.81 38.91
N VAL A 124 -12.22 -4.97 37.88
CA VAL A 124 -11.30 -5.04 36.73
C VAL A 124 -10.02 -4.26 37.02
N GLU A 125 -8.91 -4.85 36.61
CA GLU A 125 -7.56 -4.31 36.73
C GLU A 125 -7.12 -3.67 35.41
N TYR A 126 -7.28 -4.39 34.30
CA TYR A 126 -7.08 -3.86 32.95
C TYR A 126 -7.90 -4.57 31.88
N VAL A 127 -8.06 -3.91 30.73
CA VAL A 127 -8.70 -4.43 29.51
C VAL A 127 -7.87 -4.10 28.28
N GLU A 128 -7.65 -5.10 27.43
CA GLU A 128 -6.95 -5.03 26.13
C GLU A 128 -7.67 -5.87 25.06
N VAL A 129 -7.32 -5.71 23.78
CA VAL A 129 -7.82 -6.58 22.70
C VAL A 129 -6.91 -7.81 22.52
N ASP A 130 -7.52 -8.96 22.22
CA ASP A 130 -6.82 -10.20 21.90
C ASP A 130 -6.40 -10.17 20.42
N GLN A 131 -5.23 -9.60 20.15
CA GLN A 131 -4.76 -9.29 18.79
C GLN A 131 -4.46 -10.55 17.96
N ILE A 132 -4.84 -10.51 16.67
CA ILE A 132 -4.41 -11.53 15.71
C ILE A 132 -2.96 -11.25 15.28
N MET A 133 -2.04 -11.92 15.95
CA MET A 133 -0.64 -12.00 15.50
C MET A 133 -0.55 -12.77 14.18
N ARG A 134 0.31 -12.30 13.26
CA ARG A 134 0.62 -12.96 11.99
C ARG A 134 2.12 -13.28 11.96
N ALA A 135 2.48 -14.37 11.28
CA ALA A 135 3.87 -14.55 10.85
C ALA A 135 4.17 -13.51 9.75
N THR A 136 5.33 -12.88 9.81
CA THR A 136 5.78 -11.88 8.83
C THR A 136 6.94 -12.44 8.00
N LEU A 137 6.85 -12.35 6.67
CA LEU A 137 7.95 -12.80 5.82
C LEU A 137 9.11 -11.81 5.89
N THR A 138 10.19 -12.24 6.55
CA THR A 138 11.50 -11.59 6.48
C THR A 138 12.43 -12.49 5.68
N PRO A 139 12.89 -12.07 4.49
CA PRO A 139 13.81 -12.84 3.69
C PRO A 139 15.11 -13.23 4.41
N ASN A 140 15.66 -14.39 4.06
CA ASN A 140 16.90 -14.94 4.66
C ASN A 140 18.19 -14.55 3.90
N ASP A 141 18.06 -13.74 2.86
CA ASP A 141 19.09 -13.38 1.89
C ASP A 141 20.15 -12.46 2.50
N THR A 142 21.43 -12.76 2.25
CA THR A 142 22.53 -12.35 3.15
C THR A 142 22.78 -10.84 3.22
N ARG A 143 22.34 -10.09 2.21
CA ARG A 143 22.45 -8.62 2.13
C ARG A 143 21.10 -7.90 2.21
N PHE A 144 20.01 -8.60 2.53
CA PHE A 144 18.67 -7.99 2.66
C PHE A 144 18.62 -6.84 3.69
N SER A 145 19.47 -6.90 4.73
CA SER A 145 19.63 -5.83 5.73
C SER A 145 20.17 -4.50 5.16
N GLU A 146 20.86 -4.54 4.02
CA GLU A 146 21.42 -3.36 3.34
C GLU A 146 20.43 -2.72 2.35
N GLN A 147 19.39 -3.46 1.92
CA GLN A 147 18.35 -2.97 1.01
C GLN A 147 17.36 -2.06 1.73
N TRP A 148 17.79 -0.83 2.04
CA TRP A 148 17.03 0.15 2.84
C TRP A 148 15.65 0.48 2.24
N GLY A 149 15.47 0.37 0.92
CA GLY A 149 14.17 0.55 0.23
C GLY A 149 13.11 -0.49 0.65
N PHE A 150 13.56 -1.68 1.08
CA PHE A 150 12.76 -2.74 1.69
C PHE A 150 12.81 -2.72 3.23
N GLY A 151 13.38 -1.67 3.81
CA GLY A 151 13.38 -1.42 5.25
C GLY A 151 12.01 -1.00 5.79
N THR A 152 11.93 -0.85 7.12
CA THR A 152 10.71 -0.46 7.85
C THR A 152 10.63 1.05 8.12
N SER A 153 11.41 1.88 7.42
CA SER A 153 11.34 3.33 7.53
C SER A 153 10.24 3.90 6.62
N ASN A 154 9.75 5.09 6.95
CA ASN A 154 8.78 5.80 6.10
C ASN A 154 9.33 6.18 4.70
N ALA A 155 10.64 6.03 4.47
CA ALA A 155 11.29 6.25 3.18
C ALA A 155 11.37 4.97 2.31
N GLY A 156 11.13 3.78 2.87
CA GLY A 156 11.00 2.55 2.09
C GLY A 156 9.62 2.40 1.42
N ILE A 157 9.45 1.39 0.58
CA ILE A 157 8.19 1.13 -0.16
C ILE A 157 7.15 0.30 0.62
N ASN A 158 7.36 0.06 1.92
CA ASN A 158 6.49 -0.76 2.79
C ASN A 158 6.23 -2.19 2.28
N ILE A 159 7.29 -2.86 1.79
CA ILE A 159 7.17 -4.15 1.08
C ILE A 159 6.85 -5.35 1.99
N ARG A 160 7.37 -5.38 3.22
CA ARG A 160 7.31 -6.57 4.09
C ARG A 160 5.88 -7.05 4.38
N PRO A 161 4.93 -6.19 4.84
CA PRO A 161 3.53 -6.59 4.99
C PRO A 161 2.75 -6.71 3.67
N ALA A 162 3.38 -6.44 2.52
CA ALA A 162 2.85 -6.79 1.20
C ALA A 162 3.20 -8.25 0.84
N TRP A 163 4.42 -8.70 1.16
CA TRP A 163 4.87 -10.09 0.96
C TRP A 163 4.07 -11.13 1.76
N ASP A 164 3.49 -10.74 2.90
CA ASP A 164 2.52 -11.55 3.66
C ASP A 164 1.20 -11.82 2.89
N LYS A 165 1.02 -11.22 1.70
CA LYS A 165 -0.19 -11.29 0.86
C LYS A 165 0.10 -11.66 -0.59
N ALA A 166 1.15 -11.07 -1.17
CA ALA A 166 1.45 -11.09 -2.60
C ALA A 166 2.98 -11.15 -2.82
N THR A 167 3.42 -11.98 -3.74
CA THR A 167 4.87 -12.17 -4.04
C THR A 167 5.20 -12.05 -5.53
N GLY A 168 4.21 -11.73 -6.38
CA GLY A 168 4.38 -11.63 -7.83
C GLY A 168 4.12 -12.94 -8.59
N THR A 169 3.80 -14.03 -7.88
CA THR A 169 3.56 -15.37 -8.45
C THR A 169 2.65 -15.32 -9.68
N GLY A 170 3.15 -15.84 -10.80
CA GLY A 170 2.39 -15.96 -12.05
C GLY A 170 2.38 -14.70 -12.92
N VAL A 171 3.06 -13.62 -12.53
CA VAL A 171 3.16 -12.37 -13.30
C VAL A 171 4.52 -12.27 -13.99
N VAL A 172 4.53 -11.70 -15.19
CA VAL A 172 5.73 -11.46 -16.01
C VAL A 172 6.02 -9.96 -16.10
N VAL A 173 7.27 -9.59 -15.82
CA VAL A 173 7.79 -8.23 -15.96
C VAL A 173 8.84 -8.20 -17.06
N ALA A 174 8.61 -7.45 -18.13
CA ALA A 174 9.62 -7.19 -19.13
C ALA A 174 10.56 -6.06 -18.67
N VAL A 175 11.86 -6.32 -18.64
CA VAL A 175 12.90 -5.33 -18.35
C VAL A 175 13.54 -4.92 -19.68
N ILE A 176 13.17 -3.73 -20.16
CA ILE A 176 13.63 -3.18 -21.44
C ILE A 176 14.85 -2.30 -21.16
N ASP A 177 16.06 -2.85 -21.35
CA ASP A 177 17.30 -2.34 -20.74
C ASP A 177 18.59 -2.84 -21.47
N THR A 178 19.76 -2.91 -20.81
CA THR A 178 21.04 -3.40 -21.37
C THR A 178 21.12 -4.91 -21.62
N GLY A 179 20.10 -5.67 -21.22
CA GLY A 179 20.08 -7.13 -21.22
C GLY A 179 20.24 -7.72 -19.83
N ILE A 180 20.77 -8.95 -19.76
CA ILE A 180 20.95 -9.70 -18.51
C ILE A 180 22.32 -10.39 -18.45
N THR A 181 22.93 -10.47 -17.27
CA THR A 181 24.12 -11.33 -17.06
C THR A 181 23.73 -12.59 -16.30
N ASN A 182 24.42 -13.70 -16.57
CA ASN A 182 24.28 -14.96 -15.85
C ASN A 182 24.61 -14.75 -14.36
N HIS A 183 23.60 -14.87 -13.49
CA HIS A 183 23.71 -14.52 -12.08
C HIS A 183 22.87 -15.49 -11.23
N ALA A 184 23.50 -16.22 -10.30
CA ALA A 184 22.82 -17.26 -9.51
C ALA A 184 21.56 -16.75 -8.78
N ASP A 185 21.64 -15.50 -8.30
CA ASP A 185 20.57 -14.76 -7.61
C ASP A 185 19.48 -14.20 -8.53
N LEU A 186 19.55 -14.45 -9.84
CA LEU A 186 18.54 -14.05 -10.84
C LEU A 186 18.02 -15.24 -11.63
N ASN A 187 18.89 -16.16 -12.04
CA ASN A 187 18.63 -17.17 -13.08
C ASN A 187 17.31 -17.94 -12.93
N ALA A 188 16.90 -18.32 -11.71
CA ALA A 188 15.65 -19.05 -11.49
C ALA A 188 14.37 -18.22 -11.75
N ASN A 189 14.50 -16.90 -11.87
CA ASN A 189 13.43 -15.94 -12.17
C ASN A 189 13.52 -15.33 -13.58
N ILE A 190 14.57 -15.61 -14.35
CA ILE A 190 14.69 -15.15 -15.74
C ILE A 190 13.95 -16.11 -16.69
N LEU A 191 13.17 -15.56 -17.62
CA LEU A 191 12.55 -16.26 -18.75
C LEU A 191 13.30 -15.94 -20.06
N PRO A 192 13.13 -16.74 -21.13
CA PRO A 192 13.62 -16.39 -22.46
C PRO A 192 13.11 -15.02 -22.91
N GLY A 193 14.03 -14.19 -23.38
CA GLY A 193 13.77 -12.84 -23.89
C GLY A 193 14.24 -12.66 -25.33
N TYR A 194 14.60 -11.43 -25.70
CA TYR A 194 15.02 -11.10 -27.07
C TYR A 194 15.90 -9.84 -27.12
N ASP A 195 16.81 -9.77 -28.08
CA ASP A 195 17.62 -8.59 -28.37
C ASP A 195 17.03 -7.80 -29.54
N PHE A 196 16.85 -6.50 -29.35
CA PHE A 196 16.28 -5.57 -30.32
C PHE A 196 17.32 -4.59 -30.90
N ILE A 197 18.57 -4.60 -30.43
CA ILE A 197 19.64 -3.73 -30.94
C ILE A 197 19.91 -4.08 -32.40
N SER A 198 19.71 -3.11 -33.29
CA SER A 198 19.87 -3.30 -34.73
C SER A 198 21.31 -3.11 -35.24
N ASP A 199 22.19 -2.46 -34.46
CA ASP A 199 23.58 -2.18 -34.81
C ASP A 199 24.56 -3.11 -34.06
N ALA A 200 25.26 -3.97 -34.79
CA ALA A 200 26.22 -4.93 -34.23
C ALA A 200 27.42 -4.29 -33.51
N ALA A 201 27.81 -3.05 -33.86
CA ALA A 201 28.89 -2.33 -33.18
C ALA A 201 28.42 -1.66 -31.86
N MET A 202 27.10 -1.53 -31.68
CA MET A 202 26.43 -1.19 -30.42
C MET A 202 26.17 -2.43 -29.57
N ALA A 203 25.73 -3.53 -30.20
CA ALA A 203 25.36 -4.79 -29.56
C ALA A 203 26.57 -5.58 -29.02
N ARG A 204 27.72 -5.56 -29.72
CA ARG A 204 29.01 -6.20 -29.36
C ARG A 204 29.05 -7.75 -29.34
N ASP A 205 27.92 -8.42 -29.47
CA ASP A 205 27.76 -9.89 -29.67
C ASP A 205 28.31 -10.39 -31.03
N GLY A 206 28.08 -9.63 -32.10
CA GLY A 206 28.56 -9.92 -33.46
C GLY A 206 27.51 -9.82 -34.57
N ASN A 207 26.24 -9.54 -34.23
CA ASN A 207 25.14 -9.39 -35.18
C ASN A 207 24.17 -8.30 -34.72
N GLY A 208 22.99 -8.21 -35.33
CA GLY A 208 21.86 -7.45 -34.78
C GLY A 208 20.69 -8.38 -34.50
N ARG A 209 19.75 -7.91 -33.68
CA ARG A 209 18.42 -8.51 -33.37
C ARG A 209 18.31 -10.04 -33.38
N ASP A 210 18.61 -10.68 -32.26
CA ASP A 210 18.50 -12.14 -32.09
C ASP A 210 17.85 -12.55 -30.74
N ASN A 211 17.87 -13.84 -30.42
CA ASN A 211 17.18 -14.41 -29.25
C ASN A 211 18.04 -14.53 -27.97
N ASN A 212 19.23 -13.92 -27.94
CA ASN A 212 20.16 -13.92 -26.80
C ASN A 212 20.26 -12.52 -26.16
N PRO A 213 19.36 -12.15 -25.23
CA PRO A 213 19.36 -10.82 -24.57
C PRO A 213 20.46 -10.66 -23.50
N ASN A 214 21.63 -11.28 -23.70
CA ASN A 214 22.75 -11.16 -22.77
C ASN A 214 23.32 -9.74 -22.80
N ASP A 215 23.61 -9.19 -21.63
CA ASP A 215 24.41 -7.98 -21.53
C ASP A 215 25.89 -8.34 -21.77
N GLU A 216 26.39 -8.06 -22.97
CA GLU A 216 27.81 -8.23 -23.35
C GLU A 216 28.71 -7.06 -22.87
N GLY A 217 28.11 -6.04 -22.25
CA GLY A 217 28.79 -4.89 -21.64
C GLY A 217 28.79 -3.63 -22.49
N ASP A 218 28.14 -2.58 -22.01
CA ASP A 218 27.99 -1.27 -22.67
C ASP A 218 29.22 -0.33 -22.57
N TRP A 219 30.34 -0.80 -22.00
CA TRP A 219 31.61 -0.07 -21.88
C TRP A 219 32.06 0.59 -23.19
N TYR A 220 32.78 1.72 -23.09
CA TYR A 220 33.29 2.46 -24.24
C TYR A 220 34.53 3.29 -23.89
N GLY A 221 35.38 3.58 -24.89
CA GLY A 221 36.61 4.35 -24.74
C GLY A 221 36.41 5.88 -24.78
N ASP A 222 37.46 6.64 -24.42
CA ASP A 222 37.44 8.11 -24.49
C ASP A 222 37.03 8.61 -25.88
N ASN A 223 36.03 9.49 -25.91
CA ASN A 223 35.41 10.06 -27.11
C ASN A 223 34.62 9.08 -28.02
N GLU A 224 34.49 7.79 -27.67
CA GLU A 224 33.88 6.79 -28.56
C GLU A 224 32.37 7.04 -28.80
N CYS A 225 31.64 7.43 -27.75
CA CYS A 225 30.19 7.71 -27.85
C CYS A 225 29.86 9.15 -28.23
N GLN A 226 30.67 10.10 -27.77
CA GLN A 226 30.56 11.52 -28.12
C GLN A 226 31.91 12.20 -27.89
N ALA A 227 32.31 13.12 -28.78
CA ALA A 227 33.52 13.92 -28.59
C ALA A 227 33.47 14.71 -27.27
N GLY A 228 34.52 14.59 -26.46
CA GLY A 228 34.63 15.19 -25.13
C GLY A 228 34.06 14.34 -23.99
N TYR A 229 33.49 13.16 -24.24
CA TYR A 229 33.05 12.25 -23.18
C TYR A 229 34.19 11.32 -22.76
N PRO A 230 34.47 11.17 -21.45
CA PRO A 230 35.40 10.16 -20.96
C PRO A 230 34.80 8.75 -21.14
N GLY A 231 35.67 7.76 -21.31
CA GLY A 231 35.29 6.36 -21.38
C GLY A 231 34.63 5.86 -20.08
N SER A 232 33.81 4.81 -20.20
CA SER A 232 33.16 4.15 -19.07
C SER A 232 33.41 2.65 -19.07
N ASN A 233 33.50 2.08 -17.87
CA ASN A 233 33.29 0.65 -17.65
C ASN A 233 31.83 0.28 -17.95
N SER A 234 31.56 -1.01 -18.11
CA SER A 234 30.20 -1.55 -18.26
C SER A 234 29.35 -1.31 -17.02
N SER A 235 28.09 -0.97 -17.25
CA SER A 235 27.09 -0.62 -16.24
C SER A 235 26.35 -1.82 -15.66
N TRP A 236 26.23 -2.92 -16.42
CA TRP A 236 25.40 -4.08 -16.09
C TRP A 236 23.98 -3.70 -15.68
N HIS A 237 23.47 -2.61 -16.23
CA HIS A 237 22.34 -1.86 -15.71
C HIS A 237 21.05 -2.69 -15.70
N GLY A 238 20.76 -3.43 -16.77
CA GLY A 238 19.64 -4.36 -16.84
C GLY A 238 19.71 -5.48 -15.81
N THR A 239 20.91 -5.95 -15.44
CA THR A 239 21.12 -6.91 -14.34
C THR A 239 20.73 -6.28 -12.98
N HIS A 240 21.11 -5.02 -12.74
CA HIS A 240 20.75 -4.30 -11.52
C HIS A 240 19.24 -4.03 -11.44
N VAL A 241 18.62 -3.65 -12.55
CA VAL A 241 17.18 -3.38 -12.67
C VAL A 241 16.38 -4.66 -12.46
N ALA A 242 16.76 -5.77 -13.12
CA ALA A 242 16.10 -7.08 -12.96
C ALA A 242 16.14 -7.61 -11.52
N GLY A 243 17.25 -7.44 -10.80
CA GLY A 243 17.33 -7.82 -9.38
C GLY A 243 16.38 -7.05 -8.48
N THR A 244 16.25 -5.73 -8.69
CA THR A 244 15.30 -4.90 -7.92
C THR A 244 13.85 -5.34 -8.19
N VAL A 245 13.53 -5.80 -9.40
CA VAL A 245 12.22 -6.40 -9.72
C VAL A 245 12.05 -7.75 -9.02
N ALA A 246 12.91 -8.74 -9.30
CA ALA A 246 12.68 -10.14 -8.89
C ALA A 246 13.96 -10.97 -8.69
N ALA A 247 14.95 -10.47 -7.95
CA ALA A 247 16.02 -11.33 -7.41
C ALA A 247 15.44 -12.52 -6.62
N VAL A 248 16.12 -13.66 -6.73
CA VAL A 248 15.71 -14.96 -6.18
C VAL A 248 15.82 -14.90 -4.66
N THR A 249 14.67 -14.75 -3.99
CA THR A 249 14.59 -14.41 -2.56
C THR A 249 14.30 -15.65 -1.70
N ASN A 250 14.77 -15.66 -0.46
CA ASN A 250 14.86 -16.78 0.48
C ASN A 250 15.84 -17.90 0.10
N ASN A 251 16.88 -17.60 -0.69
CA ASN A 251 17.89 -18.57 -1.14
C ASN A 251 19.16 -18.62 -0.26
N SER A 252 19.22 -17.81 0.80
CA SER A 252 20.35 -17.67 1.74
C SER A 252 21.65 -17.15 1.12
N THR A 253 21.53 -16.39 0.02
CA THR A 253 22.58 -15.67 -0.70
C THR A 253 22.11 -14.23 -0.92
N GLY A 254 23.00 -13.32 -1.33
CA GLY A 254 22.59 -12.15 -2.10
C GLY A 254 21.49 -11.24 -1.54
N VAL A 255 20.50 -10.92 -2.39
CA VAL A 255 19.54 -9.82 -2.21
C VAL A 255 18.10 -10.26 -2.49
N ALA A 256 17.12 -9.57 -1.88
CA ALA A 256 15.72 -9.76 -2.20
C ALA A 256 15.30 -8.98 -3.45
N GLY A 257 14.24 -9.44 -4.13
CA GLY A 257 13.55 -8.72 -5.20
C GLY A 257 12.16 -8.25 -4.75
N THR A 258 11.67 -7.14 -5.31
CA THR A 258 10.36 -6.55 -4.94
C THR A 258 9.20 -7.55 -5.12
N ALA A 259 9.20 -8.29 -6.23
CA ALA A 259 8.23 -9.30 -6.62
C ALA A 259 8.92 -10.61 -6.94
N PHE A 260 9.59 -11.20 -5.94
CA PHE A 260 10.52 -12.31 -6.11
C PHE A 260 9.95 -13.66 -6.62
N ASN A 261 8.63 -13.81 -6.72
CA ASN A 261 7.99 -14.96 -7.39
C ASN A 261 7.40 -14.59 -8.78
N ALA A 262 7.48 -13.32 -9.20
CA ALA A 262 7.30 -12.93 -10.59
C ALA A 262 8.48 -13.45 -11.44
N LYS A 263 8.32 -13.40 -12.75
CA LYS A 263 9.39 -13.73 -13.70
C LYS A 263 9.76 -12.52 -14.54
N VAL A 264 11.05 -12.41 -14.89
CA VAL A 264 11.57 -11.32 -15.70
C VAL A 264 11.85 -11.81 -17.12
N VAL A 265 11.34 -11.09 -18.11
CA VAL A 265 11.72 -11.23 -19.51
C VAL A 265 12.72 -10.11 -19.82
N PRO A 266 14.02 -10.41 -20.00
CA PRO A 266 15.01 -9.41 -20.36
C PRO A 266 14.88 -9.07 -21.85
N VAL A 267 14.72 -7.78 -22.16
CA VAL A 267 14.57 -7.31 -23.54
C VAL A 267 15.68 -6.30 -23.79
N ARG A 268 16.70 -6.74 -24.52
CA ARG A 268 17.93 -5.96 -24.71
C ARG A 268 17.72 -4.90 -25.80
N VAL A 269 17.92 -3.64 -25.45
CA VAL A 269 17.76 -2.47 -26.34
C VAL A 269 18.85 -1.43 -26.15
N LEU A 270 19.61 -1.51 -25.06
CA LEU A 270 20.76 -0.66 -24.80
C LEU A 270 22.04 -1.49 -24.96
N GLY A 271 22.98 -0.98 -25.72
CA GLY A 271 24.34 -1.48 -25.80
C GLY A 271 25.33 -0.34 -25.61
N LYS A 272 26.49 -0.47 -26.25
CA LYS A 272 27.52 0.57 -26.26
C LYS A 272 26.94 1.90 -26.74
N CYS A 273 27.08 2.95 -25.92
CA CYS A 273 26.54 4.30 -26.18
C CYS A 273 25.01 4.46 -26.09
N GLY A 274 24.27 3.48 -25.57
CA GLY A 274 22.81 3.55 -25.41
C GLY A 274 22.06 2.72 -26.45
N GLY A 275 20.94 3.24 -26.98
CA GLY A 275 20.05 2.48 -27.86
C GLY A 275 19.11 3.35 -28.69
N TYR A 276 18.56 2.79 -29.77
CA TYR A 276 17.72 3.53 -30.72
C TYR A 276 16.23 3.52 -30.34
N THR A 277 15.55 4.66 -30.54
CA THR A 277 14.10 4.83 -30.37
C THR A 277 13.27 3.81 -31.18
N SER A 278 13.75 3.35 -32.34
CA SER A 278 13.11 2.27 -33.12
C SER A 278 13.13 0.93 -32.38
N ASP A 279 14.29 0.57 -31.84
CA ASP A 279 14.55 -0.71 -31.20
C ASP A 279 13.82 -0.78 -29.85
N ILE A 280 13.82 0.31 -29.09
CA ILE A 280 13.06 0.45 -27.85
C ILE A 280 11.54 0.43 -28.12
N ALA A 281 11.06 1.03 -29.22
CA ALA A 281 9.64 1.00 -29.57
C ALA A 281 9.16 -0.40 -30.00
N ASP A 282 9.93 -1.10 -30.84
CA ASP A 282 9.65 -2.49 -31.21
C ASP A 282 9.69 -3.42 -29.99
N ALA A 283 10.66 -3.23 -29.08
CA ALA A 283 10.75 -3.95 -27.82
C ALA A 283 9.50 -3.73 -26.93
N ILE A 284 8.99 -2.50 -26.82
CA ILE A 284 7.74 -2.20 -26.09
C ILE A 284 6.56 -2.96 -26.72
N VAL A 285 6.48 -3.02 -28.05
CA VAL A 285 5.43 -3.77 -28.75
C VAL A 285 5.54 -5.27 -28.47
N TRP A 286 6.73 -5.86 -28.59
CA TRP A 286 6.97 -7.30 -28.41
C TRP A 286 6.83 -7.77 -26.96
N ALA A 287 7.37 -7.00 -26.02
CA ALA A 287 7.28 -7.29 -24.58
C ALA A 287 5.83 -7.41 -24.11
N SER A 288 4.94 -6.59 -24.67
CA SER A 288 3.50 -6.60 -24.41
C SER A 288 2.70 -7.55 -25.31
N GLY A 289 3.34 -8.54 -25.94
CA GLY A 289 2.67 -9.55 -26.77
C GLY A 289 2.22 -9.09 -28.17
N GLY A 290 2.67 -7.92 -28.63
CA GLY A 290 2.49 -7.49 -30.01
C GLY A 290 3.48 -8.19 -30.96
N SER A 291 3.16 -8.21 -32.25
CA SER A 291 4.03 -8.78 -33.29
C SER A 291 4.98 -7.72 -33.88
N VAL A 292 6.25 -8.08 -34.06
CA VAL A 292 7.25 -7.28 -34.77
C VAL A 292 7.74 -8.07 -35.98
N SER A 293 7.92 -7.42 -37.14
CA SER A 293 8.32 -8.10 -38.37
C SER A 293 9.72 -8.70 -38.24
N GLY A 294 9.87 -9.98 -38.62
CA GLY A 294 11.13 -10.72 -38.53
C GLY A 294 11.48 -11.26 -37.14
N VAL A 295 10.72 -10.93 -36.09
CA VAL A 295 10.96 -11.38 -34.71
C VAL A 295 9.95 -12.48 -34.35
N PRO A 296 10.38 -13.59 -33.70
CA PRO A 296 9.46 -14.62 -33.19
C PRO A 296 8.42 -14.05 -32.22
N ALA A 297 7.21 -14.60 -32.19
CA ALA A 297 6.18 -14.16 -31.25
C ALA A 297 6.62 -14.40 -29.79
N ASN A 298 6.40 -13.42 -28.91
CA ASN A 298 6.74 -13.53 -27.50
C ASN A 298 5.85 -14.60 -26.82
N ALA A 299 6.48 -15.67 -26.31
CA ALA A 299 5.80 -16.72 -25.55
C ALA A 299 5.47 -16.30 -24.10
N ASN A 300 6.09 -15.22 -23.61
CA ASN A 300 5.98 -14.68 -22.27
C ASN A 300 5.57 -13.18 -22.33
N PRO A 301 4.37 -12.84 -22.84
CA PRO A 301 3.89 -11.46 -22.86
C PRO A 301 3.76 -10.92 -21.43
N ALA A 302 4.26 -9.72 -21.18
CA ALA A 302 4.36 -9.16 -19.84
C ALA A 302 3.14 -8.31 -19.45
N GLU A 303 2.62 -8.48 -18.23
CA GLU A 303 1.65 -7.57 -17.62
C GLU A 303 2.28 -6.23 -17.22
N VAL A 304 3.60 -6.18 -17.07
CA VAL A 304 4.37 -4.98 -16.71
C VAL A 304 5.61 -4.82 -17.58
N ILE A 305 5.84 -3.63 -18.13
CA ILE A 305 7.08 -3.20 -18.76
C ILE A 305 7.79 -2.23 -17.82
N ASN A 306 9.07 -2.46 -17.55
CA ASN A 306 9.97 -1.51 -16.91
C ASN A 306 10.96 -0.93 -17.93
N LEU A 307 10.92 0.39 -18.10
CA LEU A 307 11.85 1.18 -18.89
C LEU A 307 12.69 2.05 -17.94
N SER A 308 13.83 1.52 -17.50
CA SER A 308 14.77 2.25 -16.63
C SER A 308 15.70 3.20 -17.41
N LEU A 309 15.24 3.65 -18.57
CA LEU A 309 15.97 4.38 -19.61
C LEU A 309 15.28 5.69 -20.00
N GLY A 310 15.98 6.55 -20.74
CA GLY A 310 15.39 7.74 -21.33
C GLY A 310 16.41 8.70 -21.94
N GLY A 311 15.91 9.81 -22.49
CA GLY A 311 16.71 10.88 -23.09
C GLY A 311 15.99 12.23 -23.09
N GLY A 312 16.66 13.27 -23.58
CA GLY A 312 16.08 14.60 -23.72
C GLY A 312 15.21 14.73 -24.98
N GLY A 313 13.98 15.21 -24.85
CA GLY A 313 13.07 15.44 -25.98
C GLY A 313 11.60 15.41 -25.59
N SER A 314 10.72 15.65 -26.58
CA SER A 314 9.29 15.35 -26.47
C SER A 314 9.01 13.87 -26.77
N CYS A 315 7.90 13.34 -26.27
CA CYS A 315 7.43 12.01 -26.68
C CYS A 315 7.21 11.97 -28.20
N SER A 316 7.84 11.01 -28.88
CA SER A 316 7.68 10.83 -30.33
C SER A 316 6.42 10.05 -30.66
N THR A 317 5.86 10.24 -31.86
CA THR A 317 4.71 9.44 -32.34
C THR A 317 5.02 7.94 -32.33
N THR A 318 6.27 7.55 -32.60
CA THR A 318 6.74 6.16 -32.53
C THR A 318 6.66 5.59 -31.11
N TYR A 319 7.19 6.31 -30.11
CA TYR A 319 7.05 5.90 -28.70
C TYR A 319 5.58 5.85 -28.27
N GLN A 320 4.80 6.89 -28.58
CA GLN A 320 3.40 6.96 -28.17
C GLN A 320 2.56 5.82 -28.77
N ASN A 321 2.80 5.46 -30.03
CA ASN A 321 2.11 4.34 -30.67
C ASN A 321 2.48 2.99 -30.04
N ALA A 322 3.76 2.77 -29.70
CA ALA A 322 4.21 1.56 -29.02
C ALA A 322 3.60 1.44 -27.60
N ILE A 323 3.65 2.52 -26.83
CA ILE A 323 3.09 2.60 -25.47
C ILE A 323 1.56 2.41 -25.49
N ASN A 324 0.85 3.10 -26.39
CA ASN A 324 -0.60 2.91 -26.59
C ASN A 324 -0.94 1.47 -26.99
N GLY A 325 -0.10 0.83 -27.82
CA GLY A 325 -0.24 -0.57 -28.18
C GLY A 325 -0.09 -1.51 -26.99
N ALA A 326 0.91 -1.28 -26.14
CA ALA A 326 1.14 -2.07 -24.93
C ALA A 326 -0.01 -1.92 -23.92
N VAL A 327 -0.41 -0.69 -23.63
CA VAL A 327 -1.52 -0.38 -22.72
C VAL A 327 -2.87 -0.90 -23.26
N GLY A 328 -3.06 -0.84 -24.59
CA GLY A 328 -4.22 -1.45 -25.27
C GLY A 328 -4.26 -2.98 -25.22
N ARG A 329 -3.15 -3.65 -24.90
CA ARG A 329 -3.07 -5.09 -24.59
C ARG A 329 -3.13 -5.39 -23.08
N GLY A 330 -3.25 -4.38 -22.24
CA GLY A 330 -3.32 -4.51 -20.78
C GLY A 330 -1.98 -4.37 -20.04
N THR A 331 -0.86 -4.25 -20.76
CA THR A 331 0.47 -4.11 -20.15
C THR A 331 0.66 -2.74 -19.52
N THR A 332 1.03 -2.69 -18.25
CA THR A 332 1.39 -1.46 -17.55
C THR A 332 2.80 -1.03 -17.93
N VAL A 333 3.02 0.24 -18.29
CA VAL A 333 4.35 0.76 -18.66
C VAL A 333 4.88 1.67 -17.56
N VAL A 334 5.98 1.28 -16.91
CA VAL A 334 6.65 2.02 -15.83
C VAL A 334 7.98 2.59 -16.35
N VAL A 335 8.24 3.87 -16.11
CA VAL A 335 9.36 4.61 -16.71
C VAL A 335 10.14 5.41 -15.68
N ALA A 336 11.47 5.38 -15.77
CA ALA A 336 12.36 6.24 -15.00
C ALA A 336 12.25 7.72 -15.44
N ALA A 337 11.98 8.65 -14.52
CA ALA A 337 11.76 10.06 -14.86
C ALA A 337 13.00 10.81 -15.41
N GLY A 338 14.20 10.23 -15.29
CA GLY A 338 15.47 10.81 -15.72
C GLY A 338 16.27 11.47 -14.59
N ASN A 339 17.57 11.67 -14.83
CA ASN A 339 18.58 11.93 -13.80
C ASN A 339 19.28 13.30 -13.96
N SER A 340 18.61 14.28 -14.57
CA SER A 340 19.19 15.57 -14.98
C SER A 340 18.87 16.74 -14.04
N ASN A 341 18.09 16.51 -12.96
CA ASN A 341 17.49 17.54 -12.12
C ASN A 341 16.73 18.61 -12.93
N THR A 342 15.99 18.17 -13.97
CA THR A 342 15.16 19.01 -14.84
C THR A 342 13.67 18.70 -14.68
N ASN A 343 12.82 19.48 -15.33
CA ASN A 343 11.41 19.15 -15.43
C ASN A 343 11.21 17.90 -16.33
N VAL A 344 10.43 16.93 -15.87
CA VAL A 344 10.16 15.66 -16.59
C VAL A 344 9.50 15.87 -17.95
N SER A 345 8.81 17.00 -18.19
CA SER A 345 8.19 17.33 -19.49
C SER A 345 9.15 17.34 -20.69
N SER A 346 10.47 17.46 -20.49
CA SER A 346 11.50 17.32 -21.53
C SER A 346 12.26 15.99 -21.52
N SER A 347 11.73 14.96 -20.82
CA SER A 347 12.36 13.65 -20.65
C SER A 347 11.52 12.54 -21.28
N VAL A 348 11.98 11.95 -22.37
CA VAL A 348 11.29 10.86 -23.09
C VAL A 348 11.88 9.50 -22.69
N PRO A 349 11.09 8.43 -22.46
CA PRO A 349 9.63 8.33 -22.60
C PRO A 349 8.81 8.73 -21.37
N ALA A 350 9.41 9.29 -20.32
CA ALA A 350 8.70 9.68 -19.09
C ALA A 350 7.64 10.80 -19.27
N ASN A 351 7.71 11.55 -20.38
CA ASN A 351 6.72 12.56 -20.78
C ASN A 351 5.66 12.04 -21.78
N CYS A 352 5.65 10.74 -22.10
CA CYS A 352 4.60 10.13 -22.90
C CYS A 352 3.34 9.89 -22.05
N PRO A 353 2.15 10.32 -22.48
CA PRO A 353 0.89 9.78 -21.98
C PRO A 353 0.86 8.24 -21.91
N ASN A 354 0.08 7.70 -20.96
CA ASN A 354 -0.08 6.26 -20.71
C ASN A 354 1.18 5.53 -20.19
N VAL A 355 2.07 6.23 -19.48
CA VAL A 355 3.13 5.63 -18.66
C VAL A 355 3.00 6.05 -17.20
N ILE A 356 3.61 5.30 -16.29
CA ILE A 356 3.85 5.68 -14.90
C ILE A 356 5.27 6.23 -14.78
N ALA A 357 5.42 7.55 -14.65
CA ALA A 357 6.70 8.22 -14.51
C ALA A 357 7.17 8.26 -13.05
N VAL A 358 8.35 7.69 -12.77
CA VAL A 358 8.87 7.43 -11.42
C VAL A 358 10.05 8.33 -11.06
N ALA A 359 9.88 9.16 -10.02
CA ALA A 359 10.95 9.95 -9.42
C ALA A 359 11.72 9.16 -8.34
N ALA A 360 12.99 9.53 -8.11
CA ALA A 360 13.87 8.89 -7.14
C ALA A 360 13.88 9.61 -5.80
N THR A 361 13.74 8.86 -4.71
CA THR A 361 13.94 9.33 -3.32
C THR A 361 15.22 8.80 -2.67
N THR A 362 15.66 9.54 -1.65
CA THR A 362 16.79 9.18 -0.77
C THR A 362 16.30 8.41 0.45
N SER A 363 17.22 7.83 1.23
CA SER A 363 16.92 7.16 2.51
C SER A 363 16.36 8.10 3.59
N ALA A 364 16.49 9.42 3.41
CA ALA A 364 15.82 10.44 4.23
C ALA A 364 14.40 10.78 3.73
N GLY A 365 13.91 10.13 2.67
CA GLY A 365 12.58 10.33 2.11
C GLY A 365 12.38 11.63 1.33
N ALA A 366 13.46 12.35 1.01
CA ALA A 366 13.47 13.53 0.14
C ALA A 366 13.68 13.14 -1.33
N ARG A 367 13.39 14.06 -2.27
CA ARG A 367 13.78 13.88 -3.68
C ARG A 367 15.30 13.76 -3.78
N ALA A 368 15.81 12.76 -4.51
CA ALA A 368 17.22 12.65 -4.82
C ALA A 368 17.67 13.81 -5.73
N SER A 369 18.85 14.38 -5.47
CA SER A 369 19.29 15.63 -6.11
C SER A 369 19.31 15.59 -7.64
N PHE A 370 19.65 14.43 -8.23
CA PHE A 370 19.64 14.18 -9.67
C PHE A 370 18.23 13.93 -10.25
N SER A 371 17.24 13.55 -9.44
CA SER A 371 15.92 13.14 -9.98
C SER A 371 15.26 14.30 -10.71
N ASN A 372 14.78 14.03 -11.92
CA ASN A 372 13.82 14.91 -12.56
C ASN A 372 12.51 14.98 -11.74
N TYR A 373 11.73 16.03 -12.00
CA TYR A 373 10.58 16.45 -11.19
C TYR A 373 9.49 17.11 -12.05
N GLY A 374 8.31 17.33 -11.49
CA GLY A 374 7.24 18.11 -12.15
C GLY A 374 5.86 17.47 -12.10
N ASN A 375 4.91 18.11 -12.78
CA ASN A 375 3.51 17.67 -12.84
C ASN A 375 3.30 16.36 -13.64
N GLY A 376 4.29 15.95 -14.44
CA GLY A 376 4.31 14.68 -15.16
C GLY A 376 5.03 13.56 -14.40
N ILE A 377 5.25 13.70 -13.09
CA ILE A 377 5.65 12.59 -12.22
C ILE A 377 4.38 12.02 -11.60
N ASP A 378 4.22 10.70 -11.64
CA ASP A 378 3.06 10.02 -11.05
C ASP A 378 3.32 9.61 -9.61
N ILE A 379 4.51 9.07 -9.37
CA ILE A 379 4.88 8.42 -8.11
C ILE A 379 6.39 8.53 -7.86
N SER A 380 6.81 8.34 -6.62
CA SER A 380 8.21 8.23 -6.22
C SER A 380 8.54 6.87 -5.61
N ALA A 381 9.79 6.45 -5.76
CA ALA A 381 10.33 5.26 -5.11
C ALA A 381 11.84 5.41 -4.78
N PRO A 382 12.38 4.58 -3.88
CA PRO A 382 13.80 4.57 -3.52
C PRO A 382 14.70 4.48 -4.76
N GLY A 383 15.58 5.48 -4.94
CA GLY A 383 16.48 5.56 -6.10
C GLY A 383 17.90 6.02 -5.80
N GLN A 384 18.28 6.17 -4.52
CA GLN A 384 19.66 6.49 -4.12
C GLN A 384 20.24 5.40 -3.21
N GLY A 385 21.44 4.90 -3.51
CA GLY A 385 22.09 3.84 -2.75
C GLY A 385 21.28 2.53 -2.73
N ILE A 386 20.70 2.15 -3.86
CA ILE A 386 19.84 0.96 -3.97
C ILE A 386 20.72 -0.25 -4.29
N LEU A 387 20.85 -1.18 -3.35
CA LEU A 387 21.61 -2.42 -3.53
C LEU A 387 20.84 -3.45 -4.37
N SER A 388 21.48 -3.96 -5.42
CA SER A 388 20.99 -5.06 -6.27
C SER A 388 22.13 -5.93 -6.81
N THR A 389 21.76 -6.92 -7.62
CA THR A 389 22.64 -7.80 -8.41
C THR A 389 23.42 -7.04 -9.48
N LEU A 390 24.68 -7.42 -9.72
CA LEU A 390 25.56 -6.81 -10.73
C LEU A 390 26.57 -7.84 -11.25
N ASN A 391 27.39 -7.47 -12.23
CA ASN A 391 28.58 -8.21 -12.62
C ASN A 391 29.85 -7.40 -12.27
N SER A 392 30.96 -8.08 -11.98
CA SER A 392 32.25 -7.47 -11.58
C SER A 392 33.16 -7.12 -12.76
N GLY A 393 32.78 -7.47 -13.99
CA GLY A 393 33.55 -7.15 -15.20
C GLY A 393 33.57 -5.64 -15.46
N THR A 394 34.71 -5.10 -15.87
CA THR A 394 34.81 -3.68 -16.28
C THR A 394 34.46 -3.47 -17.74
N THR A 395 34.48 -4.53 -18.55
CA THR A 395 34.19 -4.49 -20.00
C THR A 395 33.28 -5.64 -20.38
N THR A 396 33.80 -6.85 -20.62
CA THR A 396 33.00 -8.07 -20.80
C THR A 396 32.59 -8.68 -19.45
N PRO A 397 31.58 -9.58 -19.40
CA PRO A 397 31.14 -10.20 -18.16
C PRO A 397 32.25 -10.94 -17.40
N GLY A 398 32.44 -10.56 -16.14
CA GLY A 398 33.22 -11.26 -15.12
C GLY A 398 32.30 -12.02 -14.14
N SER A 399 32.63 -11.98 -12.85
CA SER A 399 31.88 -12.69 -11.81
C SER A 399 30.56 -12.01 -11.45
N ALA A 400 29.56 -12.80 -11.07
CA ALA A 400 28.37 -12.31 -10.34
C ALA A 400 28.78 -11.54 -9.07
N SER A 401 28.12 -10.41 -8.81
CA SER A 401 28.45 -9.48 -7.72
C SER A 401 27.25 -8.61 -7.33
N TYR A 402 27.44 -7.62 -6.46
CA TYR A 402 26.34 -6.81 -5.92
C TYR A 402 26.82 -5.39 -5.61
N ALA A 403 26.10 -4.37 -6.08
CA ALA A 403 26.46 -2.97 -5.91
C ALA A 403 25.25 -2.08 -5.63
N SER A 404 25.49 -0.88 -5.09
CA SER A 404 24.45 0.09 -4.77
C SER A 404 24.42 1.24 -5.78
N TYR A 405 23.45 1.26 -6.70
CA TYR A 405 23.36 2.29 -7.74
C TYR A 405 22.47 3.48 -7.34
N ASN A 406 22.54 4.55 -8.14
CA ASN A 406 21.81 5.81 -7.97
C ASN A 406 21.13 6.19 -9.29
N GLY A 407 19.81 6.32 -9.29
CA GLY A 407 19.04 6.74 -10.46
C GLY A 407 17.53 6.57 -10.28
N THR A 408 16.75 7.33 -11.03
CA THR A 408 15.34 7.03 -11.30
C THR A 408 15.17 5.64 -11.93
N SER A 409 16.18 5.17 -12.64
CA SER A 409 16.39 3.81 -13.12
C SER A 409 16.38 2.72 -12.03
N MET A 410 16.67 3.06 -10.77
CA MET A 410 16.54 2.14 -9.62
C MET A 410 15.21 2.32 -8.89
N ALA A 411 14.53 3.47 -9.07
CA ALA A 411 13.20 3.73 -8.53
C ALA A 411 12.10 3.04 -9.37
N ALA A 412 12.20 3.08 -10.70
CA ALA A 412 11.26 2.42 -11.61
C ALA A 412 11.03 0.91 -11.32
N PRO A 413 12.06 0.06 -11.11
CA PRO A 413 11.84 -1.37 -10.88
C PRO A 413 11.22 -1.70 -9.52
N HIS A 414 11.34 -0.82 -8.50
CA HIS A 414 10.51 -0.94 -7.29
C HIS A 414 9.02 -0.78 -7.62
N VAL A 415 8.67 0.20 -8.48
CA VAL A 415 7.28 0.42 -8.90
C VAL A 415 6.79 -0.72 -9.78
N ALA A 416 7.57 -1.16 -10.78
CA ALA A 416 7.22 -2.30 -11.62
C ALA A 416 7.01 -3.59 -10.81
N GLY A 417 7.86 -3.84 -9.80
CA GLY A 417 7.67 -4.93 -8.85
C GLY A 417 6.38 -4.80 -8.02
N VAL A 418 6.04 -3.60 -7.53
CA VAL A 418 4.76 -3.40 -6.82
C VAL A 418 3.55 -3.63 -7.74
N VAL A 419 3.61 -3.23 -9.01
CA VAL A 419 2.57 -3.57 -9.98
C VAL A 419 2.45 -5.09 -10.18
N ALA A 420 3.58 -5.81 -10.25
CA ALA A 420 3.55 -7.27 -10.33
C ALA A 420 2.96 -7.92 -9.06
N LEU A 421 3.22 -7.37 -7.87
CA LEU A 421 2.53 -7.79 -6.64
C LEU A 421 1.01 -7.58 -6.75
N MET A 422 0.57 -6.40 -7.21
CA MET A 422 -0.86 -6.07 -7.38
C MET A 422 -1.56 -7.04 -8.35
N GLN A 423 -0.99 -7.27 -9.53
CA GLN A 423 -1.56 -8.20 -10.51
C GLN A 423 -1.63 -9.64 -9.97
N SER A 424 -0.63 -10.09 -9.19
CA SER A 424 -0.59 -11.46 -8.65
C SER A 424 -1.69 -11.82 -7.63
N VAL A 425 -2.49 -10.84 -7.18
CA VAL A 425 -3.60 -11.05 -6.22
C VAL A 425 -4.89 -10.33 -6.58
N ALA A 426 -4.97 -9.70 -7.76
CA ALA A 426 -6.20 -9.07 -8.23
C ALA A 426 -7.22 -10.15 -8.64
N PRO A 427 -8.52 -10.03 -8.28
CA PRO A 427 -9.54 -11.05 -8.62
C PRO A 427 -9.85 -11.10 -10.13
N SER A 428 -9.41 -10.09 -10.87
CA SER A 428 -9.34 -10.02 -12.34
C SER A 428 -8.15 -9.13 -12.71
N PRO A 429 -7.47 -9.35 -13.86
CA PRO A 429 -6.36 -8.50 -14.30
C PRO A 429 -6.73 -7.01 -14.27
N LEU A 430 -5.90 -6.21 -13.62
CA LEU A 430 -6.08 -4.76 -13.54
C LEU A 430 -5.66 -4.11 -14.86
N SER A 431 -6.48 -3.20 -15.39
CA SER A 431 -6.05 -2.36 -16.50
C SER A 431 -4.95 -1.37 -16.05
N PRO A 432 -4.05 -0.91 -16.94
CA PRO A 432 -2.99 0.04 -16.57
C PRO A 432 -3.51 1.32 -15.90
N ALA A 433 -4.68 1.82 -16.29
CA ALA A 433 -5.32 2.98 -15.66
C ALA A 433 -5.80 2.70 -14.22
N GLN A 434 -6.29 1.49 -13.93
CA GLN A 434 -6.60 1.08 -12.56
C GLN A 434 -5.32 0.93 -11.73
N VAL A 435 -4.26 0.36 -12.31
CA VAL A 435 -2.95 0.24 -11.65
C VAL A 435 -2.40 1.62 -11.26
N GLU A 436 -2.35 2.56 -12.21
CA GLU A 436 -1.92 3.94 -12.01
C GLU A 436 -2.76 4.64 -10.92
N SER A 437 -4.08 4.50 -10.99
CA SER A 437 -5.03 5.05 -10.01
C SER A 437 -4.86 4.46 -8.61
N ILE A 438 -4.60 3.16 -8.48
CA ILE A 438 -4.28 2.50 -7.21
C ILE A 438 -2.98 3.08 -6.64
N ILE A 439 -1.85 2.99 -7.35
CA ILE A 439 -0.55 3.38 -6.76
C ILE A 439 -0.50 4.87 -6.38
N LYS A 440 -1.23 5.73 -7.09
CA LYS A 440 -1.36 7.17 -6.77
C LYS A 440 -2.30 7.40 -5.58
N SER A 441 -3.45 6.71 -5.50
CA SER A 441 -4.38 6.86 -4.37
C SER A 441 -3.91 6.18 -3.07
N THR A 442 -3.02 5.19 -3.15
CA THR A 442 -2.40 4.53 -1.98
C THR A 442 -1.00 5.04 -1.65
N ALA A 443 -0.53 6.10 -2.33
CA ALA A 443 0.78 6.69 -2.06
C ALA A 443 0.86 7.31 -0.65
N ARG A 444 2.02 7.21 0.00
CA ARG A 444 2.30 7.91 1.26
C ARG A 444 2.99 9.25 1.01
N PRO A 445 2.75 10.29 1.82
CA PRO A 445 3.53 11.52 1.78
C PRO A 445 5.03 11.25 1.92
N LEU A 446 5.86 12.00 1.18
CA LEU A 446 7.32 11.94 1.33
C LEU A 446 7.73 12.44 2.72
N PRO A 447 8.59 11.70 3.47
CA PRO A 447 9.13 12.18 4.74
C PRO A 447 10.03 13.42 4.63
N GLY A 448 10.62 13.64 3.45
CA GLY A 448 11.51 14.76 3.17
C GLY A 448 11.00 15.65 2.04
N ALA A 449 11.69 16.76 1.80
CA ALA A 449 11.28 17.75 0.80
C ALA A 449 11.34 17.20 -0.64
N CYS A 450 10.37 17.59 -1.47
CA CYS A 450 10.47 17.51 -2.92
C CYS A 450 10.23 18.89 -3.56
N SER A 451 11.32 19.62 -3.80
CA SER A 451 11.27 20.81 -4.65
C SER A 451 11.07 20.39 -6.11
N GLY A 452 10.04 20.94 -6.75
CA GLY A 452 9.70 20.71 -8.15
C GLY A 452 8.54 19.73 -8.42
N GLY A 453 8.13 18.92 -7.44
CA GLY A 453 7.01 17.96 -7.58
C GLY A 453 7.46 16.51 -7.84
N CYS A 454 6.85 15.57 -7.12
CA CYS A 454 7.25 14.15 -7.02
C CYS A 454 6.07 13.17 -7.22
N GLY A 455 5.01 13.62 -7.90
CA GLY A 455 3.76 12.88 -8.03
C GLY A 455 3.00 12.76 -6.71
N ALA A 456 2.18 11.70 -6.59
CA ALA A 456 1.25 11.52 -5.47
C ALA A 456 1.93 11.26 -4.12
N GLY A 457 3.17 10.76 -4.13
CA GLY A 457 3.91 10.41 -2.91
C GLY A 457 4.95 9.33 -3.17
N ILE A 458 5.43 8.68 -2.11
CA ILE A 458 6.20 7.44 -2.21
C ILE A 458 5.24 6.25 -2.29
N ILE A 459 5.53 5.30 -3.16
CA ILE A 459 4.70 4.10 -3.32
C ILE A 459 4.63 3.28 -2.02
N ASP A 460 3.44 2.76 -1.71
CA ASP A 460 3.21 1.82 -0.61
C ASP A 460 2.70 0.49 -1.16
N ALA A 461 3.58 -0.51 -1.19
CA ALA A 461 3.30 -1.83 -1.72
C ALA A 461 2.14 -2.51 -0.98
N ASN A 462 2.12 -2.40 0.35
CA ASN A 462 1.16 -3.08 1.21
C ASN A 462 -0.27 -2.51 1.07
N ALA A 463 -0.40 -1.19 0.86
CA ALA A 463 -1.66 -0.52 0.60
C ALA A 463 -2.12 -0.75 -0.86
N ALA A 464 -1.22 -0.66 -1.83
CA ALA A 464 -1.52 -0.93 -3.24
C ALA A 464 -2.01 -2.37 -3.47
N VAL A 465 -1.31 -3.35 -2.88
CA VAL A 465 -1.72 -4.78 -2.86
C VAL A 465 -3.07 -4.96 -2.15
N ALA A 466 -3.33 -4.25 -1.05
CA ALA A 466 -4.62 -4.30 -0.38
C ALA A 466 -5.77 -3.74 -1.25
N ALA A 467 -5.52 -2.69 -2.05
CA ALA A 467 -6.51 -2.17 -3.00
C ALA A 467 -6.74 -3.11 -4.19
N ALA A 468 -5.68 -3.76 -4.70
CA ALA A 468 -5.76 -4.74 -5.78
C ALA A 468 -6.62 -5.97 -5.41
N ILE A 469 -6.46 -6.51 -4.19
CA ILE A 469 -7.29 -7.61 -3.65
C ILE A 469 -8.79 -7.26 -3.65
N ASN A 470 -9.13 -5.98 -3.47
CA ASN A 470 -10.51 -5.49 -3.49
C ASN A 470 -11.02 -5.12 -4.90
N GLY A 471 -10.39 -5.64 -5.96
CA GLY A 471 -10.87 -5.51 -7.34
C GLY A 471 -10.54 -4.19 -8.04
N GLY A 472 -9.67 -3.35 -7.46
CA GLY A 472 -9.17 -2.14 -8.13
C GLY A 472 -10.24 -1.09 -8.46
N GLY A 473 -11.33 -1.04 -7.69
CA GLY A 473 -12.40 -0.05 -7.82
C GLY A 473 -12.02 1.32 -7.26
N THR A 474 -11.04 1.99 -7.85
CA THR A 474 -10.50 3.26 -7.35
C THR A 474 -11.21 4.49 -7.91
N ASN A 475 -11.54 5.39 -6.99
CA ASN A 475 -11.98 6.75 -7.26
C ASN A 475 -10.77 7.69 -7.03
N PRO A 476 -10.53 8.70 -7.88
CA PRO A 476 -9.45 9.67 -7.68
C PRO A 476 -9.43 10.37 -6.31
N GLY A 477 -10.58 10.46 -5.63
CA GLY A 477 -10.70 10.98 -4.25
C GLY A 477 -10.62 9.92 -3.13
N GLY A 478 -10.08 8.71 -3.40
CA GLY A 478 -10.15 7.59 -2.46
C GLY A 478 -11.61 7.17 -2.25
N ASN A 479 -12.09 7.09 -1.00
CA ASN A 479 -13.53 6.85 -0.78
C ASN A 479 -14.41 8.11 -0.94
N VAL A 480 -13.85 9.29 -1.25
CA VAL A 480 -14.61 10.56 -1.38
C VAL A 480 -14.96 10.87 -2.83
N LEU A 481 -16.22 10.65 -3.24
CA LEU A 481 -16.73 10.97 -4.57
C LEU A 481 -16.58 12.47 -4.86
N GLN A 482 -16.21 12.79 -6.10
CA GLN A 482 -16.08 14.17 -6.59
C GLN A 482 -17.22 14.51 -7.57
N ASN A 483 -17.59 15.78 -7.64
CA ASN A 483 -18.71 16.24 -8.46
C ASN A 483 -18.52 15.90 -9.95
N ASN A 484 -19.45 15.13 -10.52
CA ASN A 484 -19.45 14.62 -11.89
C ASN A 484 -18.24 13.73 -12.27
N VAL A 485 -17.49 13.19 -11.31
CA VAL A 485 -16.40 12.23 -11.57
C VAL A 485 -16.90 10.79 -11.35
N PRO A 486 -17.06 9.99 -12.42
CA PRO A 486 -17.51 8.61 -12.29
C PRO A 486 -16.38 7.70 -11.76
N VAL A 487 -16.73 6.88 -10.78
CA VAL A 487 -15.95 5.73 -10.31
C VAL A 487 -16.36 4.53 -11.14
N THR A 488 -15.44 3.88 -11.85
CA THR A 488 -15.76 2.83 -12.83
C THR A 488 -15.15 1.49 -12.43
N GLY A 489 -15.54 0.41 -13.13
CA GLY A 489 -14.98 -0.93 -12.91
C GLY A 489 -15.35 -1.58 -11.56
N LEU A 490 -16.34 -1.05 -10.85
CA LEU A 490 -16.70 -1.52 -9.52
C LEU A 490 -17.28 -2.94 -9.56
N GLY A 491 -16.87 -3.76 -8.60
CA GLY A 491 -17.38 -5.12 -8.42
C GLY A 491 -17.37 -5.52 -6.94
N ALA A 492 -18.27 -6.42 -6.56
CA ALA A 492 -18.32 -6.99 -5.21
C ALA A 492 -19.07 -8.33 -5.22
N ALA A 493 -18.64 -9.26 -4.36
CA ALA A 493 -19.30 -10.55 -4.17
C ALA A 493 -20.63 -10.42 -3.40
N SER A 494 -21.60 -11.30 -3.70
CA SER A 494 -22.93 -11.34 -3.07
C SER A 494 -22.88 -11.14 -1.54
N GLY A 495 -23.65 -10.16 -1.04
CA GLY A 495 -23.72 -9.79 0.38
C GLY A 495 -22.68 -8.77 0.84
N ALA A 496 -21.60 -8.52 0.08
CA ALA A 496 -20.60 -7.49 0.40
C ALA A 496 -21.13 -6.07 0.15
N SER A 497 -20.34 -5.05 0.49
CA SER A 497 -20.68 -3.64 0.22
C SER A 497 -19.44 -2.78 0.01
N LEU A 498 -19.50 -1.91 -1.00
CA LEU A 498 -18.57 -0.80 -1.21
C LEU A 498 -19.14 0.45 -0.50
N SER A 499 -18.26 1.28 0.08
CA SER A 499 -18.66 2.44 0.88
C SER A 499 -17.87 3.68 0.48
N TYR A 500 -18.60 4.75 0.16
CA TYR A 500 -18.05 6.04 -0.27
C TYR A 500 -18.68 7.19 0.53
N THR A 501 -18.11 8.38 0.43
CA THR A 501 -18.68 9.62 0.93
C THR A 501 -18.72 10.68 -0.16
N VAL A 502 -19.50 11.74 0.02
CA VAL A 502 -19.52 12.92 -0.84
C VAL A 502 -19.75 14.16 0.03
N ASN A 503 -18.92 15.19 -0.14
CA ASN A 503 -19.01 16.42 0.64
C ASN A 503 -19.81 17.46 -0.13
N VAL A 504 -21.06 17.68 0.27
CA VAL A 504 -21.99 18.61 -0.38
C VAL A 504 -21.77 20.04 0.15
N PRO A 505 -21.49 21.03 -0.71
CA PRO A 505 -21.39 22.44 -0.32
C PRO A 505 -22.68 23.01 0.27
N ALA A 506 -22.55 24.10 1.02
CA ALA A 506 -23.71 24.90 1.41
C ALA A 506 -24.28 25.61 0.18
N GLY A 507 -25.58 25.43 -0.08
CA GLY A 507 -26.28 26.03 -1.21
C GLY A 507 -26.46 25.15 -2.45
N SER A 508 -25.95 23.91 -2.45
CA SER A 508 -26.28 22.92 -3.51
C SER A 508 -27.79 22.72 -3.63
N THR A 509 -28.33 22.84 -4.83
CA THR A 509 -29.77 22.75 -5.11
C THR A 509 -30.27 21.31 -5.24
N GLN A 510 -29.36 20.37 -5.52
CA GLN A 510 -29.63 18.94 -5.64
C GLN A 510 -28.37 18.15 -5.28
N LEU A 511 -28.52 16.93 -4.76
CA LEU A 511 -27.52 15.88 -4.78
C LEU A 511 -28.13 14.70 -5.54
N ARG A 512 -27.51 14.30 -6.65
CA ARG A 512 -27.87 13.08 -7.38
C ARG A 512 -26.71 12.10 -7.32
N VAL A 513 -26.95 10.90 -6.78
CA VAL A 513 -26.01 9.78 -6.79
C VAL A 513 -26.62 8.65 -7.61
N ALA A 514 -25.88 8.08 -8.53
CA ALA A 514 -26.38 7.07 -9.46
C ALA A 514 -25.35 5.96 -9.70
N ILE A 515 -25.86 4.74 -9.89
CA ILE A 515 -25.08 3.60 -10.37
C ILE A 515 -25.62 3.10 -11.71
N SER A 516 -24.74 2.58 -12.56
CA SER A 516 -25.07 2.13 -13.92
C SER A 516 -24.03 1.18 -14.50
N GLY A 517 -24.42 0.37 -15.49
CA GLY A 517 -23.51 -0.47 -16.28
C GLY A 517 -23.08 -1.77 -15.59
N GLY A 518 -22.18 -2.51 -16.24
CA GLY A 518 -21.69 -3.80 -15.74
C GLY A 518 -22.74 -4.92 -15.77
N SER A 519 -22.54 -5.92 -14.92
CA SER A 519 -23.42 -7.10 -14.74
C SER A 519 -23.61 -7.39 -13.24
N GLY A 520 -24.65 -8.14 -12.88
CA GLY A 520 -25.02 -8.47 -11.50
C GLY A 520 -26.24 -7.70 -11.00
N ASP A 521 -26.35 -7.56 -9.67
CA ASP A 521 -27.45 -6.88 -8.99
C ASP A 521 -26.92 -6.09 -7.77
N ALA A 522 -27.06 -4.76 -7.81
CA ALA A 522 -26.37 -3.84 -6.91
C ALA A 522 -27.33 -2.79 -6.32
N ASP A 523 -27.55 -2.87 -5.01
CA ASP A 523 -28.36 -1.95 -4.21
C ASP A 523 -27.59 -0.65 -3.88
N LEU A 524 -28.14 0.51 -4.24
CA LEU A 524 -27.66 1.84 -3.87
C LEU A 524 -28.37 2.36 -2.62
N TYR A 525 -27.60 2.72 -1.59
CA TYR A 525 -28.07 3.43 -0.40
C TYR A 525 -27.35 4.78 -0.25
N LEU A 526 -28.09 5.80 0.17
CA LEU A 526 -27.59 7.16 0.43
C LEU A 526 -28.08 7.66 1.80
N ARG A 527 -27.22 8.31 2.60
CA ARG A 527 -27.59 8.89 3.91
C ARG A 527 -26.69 10.08 4.30
N GLN A 528 -27.27 11.14 4.89
CA GLN A 528 -26.46 12.25 5.43
C GLN A 528 -25.81 11.89 6.78
N GLY A 529 -24.57 12.34 7.01
CA GLY A 529 -23.93 12.41 8.34
C GLY A 529 -23.53 11.07 8.98
N SER A 530 -23.97 9.93 8.46
CA SER A 530 -23.59 8.59 8.91
C SER A 530 -23.82 7.56 7.80
N ALA A 531 -23.11 6.42 7.87
CA ALA A 531 -23.24 5.33 6.91
C ALA A 531 -24.71 4.82 6.80
N PRO A 532 -25.19 4.46 5.59
CA PRO A 532 -26.47 3.78 5.41
C PRO A 532 -26.40 2.31 5.84
N THR A 533 -27.43 1.82 6.52
CA THR A 533 -27.63 0.39 6.77
C THR A 533 -28.77 -0.15 5.90
N ASP A 534 -28.97 -1.47 5.91
CA ASP A 534 -30.09 -2.12 5.21
C ASP A 534 -31.47 -1.58 5.64
N THR A 535 -31.58 -0.99 6.83
CA THR A 535 -32.82 -0.48 7.45
C THR A 535 -32.82 1.01 7.77
N VAL A 536 -31.68 1.71 7.65
CA VAL A 536 -31.52 3.12 7.99
C VAL A 536 -30.74 3.86 6.90
N TYR A 537 -31.47 4.54 6.04
CA TYR A 537 -30.97 5.29 4.88
C TYR A 537 -31.85 6.54 4.66
N THR A 538 -31.34 7.54 3.94
CA THR A 538 -32.15 8.67 3.43
C THR A 538 -32.78 8.32 2.08
N CYS A 539 -32.11 7.52 1.25
CA CYS A 539 -32.66 6.97 0.02
C CYS A 539 -32.11 5.56 -0.29
N ARG A 540 -32.98 4.71 -0.85
CA ARG A 540 -32.68 3.46 -1.57
C ARG A 540 -33.74 3.32 -2.68
N PRO A 541 -33.39 3.09 -3.97
CA PRO A 541 -34.38 3.09 -5.06
C PRO A 541 -35.23 1.81 -5.21
N TYR A 542 -34.82 0.67 -4.64
CA TYR A 542 -35.57 -0.60 -4.66
C TYR A 542 -35.82 -1.17 -6.08
N LEU A 543 -34.82 -1.07 -6.95
CA LEU A 543 -34.82 -1.71 -8.27
C LEU A 543 -34.06 -3.05 -8.24
N SER A 544 -33.89 -3.67 -9.40
CA SER A 544 -33.07 -4.87 -9.58
C SER A 544 -32.10 -4.67 -10.73
N GLY A 545 -30.90 -5.25 -10.60
CA GLY A 545 -29.78 -5.03 -11.50
C GLY A 545 -28.90 -3.85 -11.05
N ASN A 546 -28.23 -3.23 -12.01
CA ASN A 546 -27.15 -2.28 -11.74
C ASN A 546 -27.51 -0.80 -12.02
N ALA A 547 -28.78 -0.48 -12.27
CA ALA A 547 -29.24 0.82 -12.75
C ALA A 547 -30.12 1.55 -11.73
N GLU A 548 -29.50 2.14 -10.70
CA GLU A 548 -30.19 2.84 -9.62
C GLU A 548 -29.81 4.33 -9.53
N THR A 549 -30.69 5.16 -8.96
CA THR A 549 -30.44 6.60 -8.74
C THR A 549 -31.15 7.10 -7.48
N CYS A 550 -30.39 7.70 -6.58
CA CYS A 550 -30.91 8.48 -5.46
C CYS A 550 -30.75 9.99 -5.75
N THR A 551 -31.85 10.73 -5.63
CA THR A 551 -31.86 12.19 -5.80
C THR A 551 -32.43 12.86 -4.55
N VAL A 552 -31.71 13.82 -4.00
CA VAL A 552 -32.12 14.67 -2.88
C VAL A 552 -32.16 16.11 -3.37
N ASN A 553 -33.32 16.76 -3.31
CA ASN A 553 -33.45 18.19 -3.62
C ASN A 553 -33.13 19.02 -2.37
N SER A 554 -32.44 20.16 -2.56
CA SER A 554 -31.92 21.01 -1.47
C SER A 554 -31.18 20.23 -0.37
N PRO A 555 -30.17 19.40 -0.71
CA PRO A 555 -29.42 18.62 0.27
C PRO A 555 -28.77 19.53 1.32
N ALA A 556 -28.90 19.15 2.59
CA ALA A 556 -28.18 19.82 3.65
C ALA A 556 -26.66 19.57 3.52
N ALA A 557 -25.87 20.60 3.84
CA ALA A 557 -24.42 20.63 3.61
C ALA A 557 -23.65 19.59 4.46
N GLY A 558 -22.41 19.32 4.05
CA GLY A 558 -21.48 18.42 4.73
C GLY A 558 -21.44 17.02 4.13
N THR A 559 -20.94 16.06 4.90
CA THR A 559 -20.68 14.70 4.41
C THR A 559 -21.95 13.86 4.31
N TRP A 560 -22.24 13.41 3.10
CA TRP A 560 -23.16 12.33 2.80
C TRP A 560 -22.38 11.03 2.60
N TYR A 561 -23.00 9.90 2.93
CA TYR A 561 -22.43 8.57 2.82
C TYR A 561 -23.23 7.77 1.80
N VAL A 562 -22.50 7.10 0.90
CA VAL A 562 -23.03 6.25 -0.17
C VAL A 562 -22.58 4.82 0.11
N ARG A 563 -23.47 3.85 -0.03
CA ARG A 563 -23.15 2.43 0.05
C ARG A 563 -23.73 1.72 -1.17
N VAL A 564 -22.88 0.95 -1.84
CA VAL A 564 -23.29 0.06 -2.95
C VAL A 564 -23.15 -1.37 -2.45
N LYS A 565 -24.27 -2.08 -2.30
CA LYS A 565 -24.34 -3.42 -1.74
C LYS A 565 -24.58 -4.43 -2.86
N ALA A 566 -23.80 -5.51 -2.86
CA ALA A 566 -24.04 -6.63 -3.76
C ALA A 566 -25.28 -7.42 -3.28
N TYR A 567 -26.41 -7.29 -3.97
CA TYR A 567 -27.55 -8.19 -3.74
C TYR A 567 -27.19 -9.58 -4.30
N SER A 568 -26.74 -9.61 -5.56
CA SER A 568 -25.93 -10.69 -6.13
C SER A 568 -24.53 -10.18 -6.45
N THR A 569 -23.60 -11.07 -6.82
CA THR A 569 -22.25 -10.66 -7.25
C THR A 569 -22.34 -9.76 -8.49
N PHE A 570 -21.74 -8.57 -8.43
CA PHE A 570 -21.69 -7.63 -9.56
C PHE A 570 -20.25 -7.28 -9.97
N SER A 571 -20.08 -6.85 -11.22
CA SER A 571 -18.81 -6.39 -11.79
C SER A 571 -19.01 -5.42 -12.95
N GLY A 572 -18.06 -4.50 -13.16
CA GLY A 572 -18.08 -3.49 -14.22
C GLY A 572 -19.03 -2.30 -13.96
N LEU A 573 -19.48 -2.14 -12.72
CA LEU A 573 -20.42 -1.08 -12.32
C LEU A 573 -19.73 0.30 -12.31
N THR A 574 -20.47 1.34 -12.67
CA THR A 574 -20.07 2.74 -12.55
C THR A 574 -20.93 3.47 -11.53
N LEU A 575 -20.30 4.19 -10.59
CA LEU A 575 -20.94 5.05 -9.58
C LEU A 575 -20.57 6.52 -9.84
N ASN A 576 -21.54 7.44 -9.83
CA ASN A 576 -21.30 8.87 -10.02
C ASN A 576 -22.13 9.72 -9.03
N ALA A 577 -21.61 10.89 -8.64
CA ALA A 577 -22.30 11.86 -7.78
C ALA A 577 -22.26 13.26 -8.40
N GLN A 578 -23.39 13.98 -8.36
CA GLN A 578 -23.58 15.29 -8.98
C GLN A 578 -24.25 16.22 -7.96
N TYR A 579 -23.69 17.40 -7.68
CA TYR A 579 -24.13 18.30 -6.61
C TYR A 579 -23.67 19.76 -6.77
#